data_AF-A0A6I7FBH9-F1
#
_entry.id   AF-A0A6I7FBH9-F1
#
_cell.length_a   1.000
_cell.length_b   1.000
_cell.length_c   1.000
_cell.angle_alpha   90.00
_cell.angle_beta   90.00
_cell.angle_gamma   90.00
#
_symmetry.space_group_name_H-M   'P 1'
#
loop_
_entity.id
_entity.type
_entity.pdbx_description
1 polymer ?
#
loop_
_entity_poly.entity_id
_entity_poly.type
_entity_poly.pdbx_seq_one_letter_code
_entity_poly.pdbx_strand_id
1 'polypeptide(L)'
;MPLTKQQKEHLYQQLLDLKQTISGAERIDRPMTEETGELSNGVDNHQADHAGVYVERMREQTFQRTDRNVLKEVEDALKRMKDGTYGICEATGKEIPYERLKAVPYARKTVKAQAETEQRKESGEGDDRLFTRQMKDLTNSDTIGQKHSYTYKRLDQEQDSK
;
A
#
# COMPACT_ATOMS: atom_id res chain seq x y z
N MET A 1 -8.32 -17.64 23.25
CA MET A 1 -9.20 -17.13 24.33
C MET A 1 -9.93 -15.96 23.71
N PRO A 2 -11.26 -16.00 23.64
CA PRO A 2 -12.02 -14.94 23.00
C PRO A 2 -11.81 -13.61 23.74
N LEU A 3 -11.74 -12.51 22.98
CA LEU A 3 -11.57 -11.15 23.52
C LEU A 3 -12.69 -10.82 24.53
N THR A 4 -12.31 -10.31 25.70
CA THR A 4 -13.29 -9.87 26.70
C THR A 4 -14.01 -8.60 26.24
N LYS A 5 -15.23 -8.38 26.74
CA LYS A 5 -16.02 -7.18 26.41
C LYS A 5 -15.27 -5.88 26.75
N GLN A 6 -14.54 -5.86 27.86
CA GLN A 6 -13.71 -4.72 28.28
C GLN A 6 -12.54 -4.47 27.32
N GLN A 7 -11.87 -5.52 26.84
CA GLN A 7 -10.79 -5.39 25.86
C GLN A 7 -11.29 -4.83 24.53
N LYS A 8 -12.48 -5.26 24.07
CA LYS A 8 -13.09 -4.75 22.84
C LYS A 8 -13.43 -3.27 22.94
N GLU A 9 -14.00 -2.84 24.08
CA GLU A 9 -14.31 -1.43 24.32
C GLU A 9 -13.05 -0.56 24.31
N HIS A 10 -11.98 -1.00 24.99
CA HIS A 10 -10.71 -0.28 24.99
C HIS A 10 -10.15 -0.12 23.57
N LEU A 11 -10.12 -1.21 22.79
CA LEU A 11 -9.66 -1.19 21.40
C LEU A 11 -10.54 -0.31 20.51
N TYR A 12 -11.85 -0.25 20.77
CA TYR A 12 -12.78 0.61 20.03
C TYR A 12 -12.48 2.09 20.26
N GLN A 13 -12.27 2.50 21.52
CA GLN A 13 -11.87 3.87 21.84
C GLN A 13 -10.52 4.24 21.20
N GLN A 14 -9.55 3.33 21.24
CA GLN A 14 -8.26 3.53 20.57
C GLN A 14 -8.39 3.72 19.04
N LEU A 15 -9.27 2.96 18.39
CA LEU A 15 -9.53 3.11 16.96
C LEU A 15 -10.21 4.45 16.63
N LEU A 16 -11.10 4.93 17.49
CA LEU A 16 -11.75 6.23 17.32
C LEU A 16 -10.75 7.38 17.46
N ASP A 17 -9.90 7.33 18.47
CA ASP A 17 -8.84 8.32 18.69
C ASP A 17 -7.84 8.35 17.51
N LEU A 18 -7.45 7.17 17.04
CA LEU A 18 -6.59 7.04 15.86
C LEU A 18 -7.25 7.61 14.60
N LYS A 19 -8.55 7.34 14.38
CA LYS A 19 -9.32 7.92 13.28
C LYS A 19 -9.32 9.45 13.35
N GLN A 20 -9.61 10.02 14.52
CA GLN A 20 -9.64 11.46 14.72
C GLN A 20 -8.26 12.09 14.47
N THR A 21 -7.20 11.48 14.96
CA THR A 21 -5.82 11.94 14.76
C THR A 21 -5.46 12.01 13.27
N ILE A 22 -5.74 10.94 12.51
CA ILE A 22 -5.40 10.87 11.08
C ILE A 22 -6.30 11.82 10.25
N SER A 23 -7.60 11.85 10.53
CA SER A 23 -8.53 12.77 9.83
C SER A 23 -8.33 14.24 10.19
N GLY A 24 -7.82 14.53 11.39
CA GLY A 24 -7.44 15.87 11.82
C GLY A 24 -6.19 16.36 11.09
N ALA A 25 -5.24 15.46 10.79
CA ALA A 25 -4.06 15.75 9.98
C ALA A 25 -4.43 16.10 8.52
N GLU A 26 -5.45 15.45 7.93
CA GLU A 26 -5.95 15.80 6.58
C GLU A 26 -6.45 17.25 6.48
N ARG A 27 -6.86 17.90 7.58
CA ARG A 27 -7.28 19.33 7.54
C ARG A 27 -6.12 20.30 7.36
N ILE A 28 -4.88 19.85 7.48
CA ILE A 28 -3.69 20.62 7.09
C ILE A 28 -3.34 20.36 5.61
N ASP A 29 -4.33 20.06 4.78
CA ASP A 29 -4.27 20.23 3.33
C ASP A 29 -4.13 21.74 3.04
N ARG A 30 -2.90 22.28 3.17
CA ARG A 30 -2.57 23.52 2.47
C ARG A 30 -2.71 23.21 0.98
N PRO A 31 -3.51 23.97 0.23
CA PRO A 31 -3.62 23.76 -1.20
C PRO A 31 -2.22 23.92 -1.79
N MET A 32 -1.80 22.94 -2.60
CA MET A 32 -0.51 22.89 -3.29
C MET A 32 -0.14 24.17 -4.07
N THR A 33 -1.10 25.08 -4.25
CA THR A 33 -0.95 26.38 -4.90
C THR A 33 -0.07 27.36 -4.12
N GLU A 34 -0.01 27.31 -2.79
CA GLU A 34 0.82 28.25 -2.01
C GLU A 34 2.32 27.93 -2.11
N GLU A 35 2.71 26.65 -2.14
CA GLU A 35 4.12 26.23 -2.22
C GLU A 35 4.69 26.33 -3.65
N THR A 36 3.85 26.14 -4.68
CA THR A 36 4.24 26.50 -6.06
C THR A 36 4.44 28.00 -6.26
N GLY A 37 3.88 28.84 -5.38
CA GLY A 37 4.19 30.27 -5.30
C GLY A 37 5.67 30.48 -5.02
N GLU A 38 6.26 29.77 -4.06
CA GLU A 38 7.68 29.93 -3.72
C GLU A 38 8.62 29.43 -4.83
N LEU A 39 8.23 28.41 -5.60
CA LEU A 39 8.96 27.96 -6.80
C LEU A 39 8.82 28.93 -7.98
N SER A 40 7.76 29.73 -8.01
CA SER A 40 7.49 30.73 -9.05
C SER A 40 8.04 32.12 -8.70
N ASN A 41 8.38 32.37 -7.43
CA ASN A 41 8.77 33.68 -6.91
C ASN A 41 10.27 33.96 -7.12
N GLY A 42 10.78 33.82 -8.35
CA GLY A 42 12.03 34.45 -8.79
C GLY A 42 13.30 34.18 -7.97
N VAL A 43 13.32 33.14 -7.13
CA VAL A 43 14.52 32.68 -6.44
C VAL A 43 15.27 31.76 -7.40
N ASP A 44 16.58 31.92 -7.44
CA ASP A 44 17.53 31.22 -8.31
C ASP A 44 17.21 29.71 -8.41
N ASN A 45 16.64 29.32 -9.54
CA ASN A 45 16.10 27.99 -9.78
C ASN A 45 17.22 27.07 -10.30
N HIS A 46 18.25 26.87 -9.48
CA HIS A 46 19.39 26.03 -9.84
C HIS A 46 19.02 24.55 -9.84
N GLN A 47 19.32 23.85 -10.94
CA GLN A 47 19.06 22.41 -11.13
C GLN A 47 19.54 21.51 -9.98
N ALA A 48 20.58 21.95 -9.24
CA ALA A 48 21.14 21.23 -8.10
C ALA A 48 20.26 21.30 -6.83
N ASP A 49 19.53 22.39 -6.60
CA ASP A 49 18.69 22.59 -5.40
C ASP A 49 17.30 21.95 -5.54
N HIS A 50 16.90 21.65 -6.78
CA HIS A 50 15.65 20.94 -7.08
C HIS A 50 15.58 19.51 -6.55
N ALA A 51 16.72 18.84 -6.42
CA ALA A 51 16.75 17.46 -5.96
C ALA A 51 16.22 17.34 -4.52
N GLY A 52 16.61 18.29 -3.64
CA GLY A 52 16.15 18.34 -2.25
C GLY A 52 14.64 18.60 -2.15
N VAL A 53 14.14 19.61 -2.86
CA VAL A 53 12.71 19.96 -2.89
C VAL A 53 11.87 18.81 -3.44
N TYR A 54 12.35 18.13 -4.48
CA TYR A 54 11.66 16.99 -5.06
C TYR A 54 11.57 15.79 -4.10
N VAL A 55 12.68 15.48 -3.39
CA VAL A 55 12.69 14.42 -2.37
C VAL A 55 11.72 14.74 -1.24
N GLU A 56 11.68 15.99 -0.76
CA GLU A 56 10.77 16.38 0.31
C GLU A 56 9.30 16.27 -0.12
N ARG A 57 8.98 16.73 -1.33
CA ARG A 57 7.64 16.55 -1.91
C ARG A 57 7.25 15.08 -2.06
N MET A 58 8.17 14.22 -2.50
CA MET A 58 7.91 12.78 -2.60
C MET A 58 7.66 12.14 -1.23
N ARG A 59 8.39 12.57 -0.19
CA ARG A 59 8.18 12.11 1.19
C ARG A 59 6.77 12.48 1.67
N GLU A 60 6.40 13.74 1.52
CA GLU A 60 5.08 14.25 1.90
C GLU A 60 3.96 13.47 1.20
N GLN A 61 4.07 13.28 -0.13
CA GLN A 61 3.12 12.46 -0.89
C GLN A 61 3.05 11.00 -0.40
N THR A 62 4.18 10.44 0.02
CA THR A 62 4.24 9.06 0.53
C THR A 62 3.56 8.94 1.89
N PHE A 63 3.77 9.91 2.78
CA PHE A 63 3.08 9.98 4.07
C PHE A 63 1.58 10.13 3.89
N GLN A 64 1.12 11.06 3.06
CA GLN A 64 -0.30 11.23 2.76
C GLN A 64 -0.96 9.95 2.22
N ARG A 65 -0.29 9.24 1.31
CA ARG A 65 -0.78 7.94 0.81
C ARG A 65 -0.86 6.90 1.92
N THR A 66 0.14 6.86 2.80
CA THR A 66 0.20 5.93 3.92
C THR A 66 -0.93 6.22 4.92
N ASP A 67 -1.15 7.49 5.27
CA ASP A 67 -2.19 7.93 6.19
C ASP A 67 -3.59 7.59 5.66
N ARG A 68 -3.85 7.84 4.37
CA ARG A 68 -5.11 7.43 3.73
C ARG A 68 -5.32 5.92 3.76
N ASN A 69 -4.27 5.13 3.61
CA ASN A 69 -4.37 3.67 3.72
C ASN A 69 -4.66 3.25 5.15
N VAL A 70 -3.96 3.82 6.15
CA VAL A 70 -4.21 3.52 7.57
C VAL A 70 -5.63 3.95 7.97
N LEU A 71 -6.11 5.09 7.50
CA LEU A 71 -7.48 5.54 7.76
C LEU A 71 -8.50 4.51 7.29
N LYS A 72 -8.34 3.98 6.07
CA LYS A 72 -9.20 2.90 5.55
C LYS A 72 -9.13 1.64 6.41
N GLU A 73 -7.92 1.24 6.84
CA GLU A 73 -7.74 0.08 7.73
C GLU A 73 -8.48 0.26 9.07
N VAL A 74 -8.44 1.47 9.63
CA VAL A 74 -9.14 1.82 10.88
C VAL A 74 -10.65 1.80 10.69
N GLU A 75 -11.16 2.36 9.60
CA GLU A 75 -12.59 2.32 9.29
C GLU A 75 -13.10 0.90 9.08
N ASP A 76 -12.34 0.06 8.39
CA ASP A 76 -12.64 -1.35 8.21
C ASP A 76 -12.58 -2.12 9.53
N ALA A 77 -11.66 -1.77 10.45
CA ALA A 77 -11.62 -2.34 11.79
C ALA A 77 -12.87 -2.00 12.61
N LEU A 78 -13.30 -0.74 12.58
CA LEU A 78 -14.54 -0.30 13.24
C LEU A 78 -15.76 -1.00 12.63
N LYS A 79 -15.78 -1.21 11.31
CA LYS A 79 -16.85 -1.97 10.65
C LYS A 79 -16.88 -3.44 11.11
N ARG A 80 -15.73 -4.12 11.14
CA ARG A 80 -15.61 -5.49 11.67
C ARG A 80 -16.05 -5.61 13.13
N MET A 81 -15.87 -4.57 13.94
CA MET A 81 -16.38 -4.54 15.31
C MET A 81 -17.91 -4.50 15.36
N LYS A 82 -18.55 -3.73 14.47
CA LYS A 82 -20.02 -3.69 14.33
C LYS A 82 -20.57 -5.02 13.83
N ASP A 83 -19.89 -5.64 12.87
CA ASP A 83 -20.29 -6.92 12.26
C ASP A 83 -19.98 -8.13 13.16
N GLY A 84 -19.28 -7.93 14.28
CA GLY A 84 -18.91 -8.99 15.23
C GLY A 84 -17.74 -9.88 14.78
N THR A 85 -17.10 -9.58 13.65
CA THR A 85 -15.97 -10.34 13.07
C THR A 85 -14.60 -9.84 13.52
N TYR A 86 -14.55 -8.79 14.35
CA TYR A 86 -13.30 -8.22 14.85
C TYR A 86 -12.48 -9.23 15.67
N GLY A 87 -11.18 -9.24 15.42
CA GLY A 87 -10.25 -10.18 16.05
C GLY A 87 -10.16 -11.54 15.36
N ILE A 88 -10.78 -11.72 14.19
CA ILE A 88 -10.64 -12.91 13.35
C ILE A 88 -9.74 -12.58 12.15
N CYS A 89 -8.79 -13.46 11.86
CA CYS A 89 -7.86 -13.32 10.75
C CYS A 89 -8.56 -13.60 9.41
N GLU A 90 -8.55 -12.63 8.51
CA GLU A 90 -9.19 -12.74 7.18
C GLU A 90 -8.59 -13.85 6.30
N ALA A 91 -7.31 -14.17 6.48
CA ALA A 91 -6.61 -15.17 5.66
C ALA A 91 -6.79 -16.62 6.16
N THR A 92 -6.96 -16.81 7.47
CA THR A 92 -6.93 -18.16 8.08
C THR A 92 -8.16 -18.49 8.91
N GLY A 93 -9.03 -17.52 9.18
CA GLY A 93 -10.18 -17.67 10.08
C GLY A 93 -9.83 -17.83 11.56
N LYS A 94 -8.55 -17.76 11.94
CA LYS A 94 -8.08 -17.93 13.33
C LYS A 94 -8.19 -16.63 14.13
N GLU A 95 -8.32 -16.76 15.46
CA GLU A 95 -8.27 -15.61 16.37
C GLU A 95 -6.93 -14.85 16.27
N ILE A 96 -6.99 -13.53 16.21
CA ILE A 96 -5.83 -12.64 16.28
C ILE A 96 -5.49 -12.43 17.77
N PRO A 97 -4.24 -12.67 18.21
CA PRO A 97 -3.85 -12.48 19.59
C PRO A 97 -4.10 -11.05 20.10
N TYR A 98 -4.58 -10.92 21.34
CA TYR A 98 -4.85 -9.61 21.94
C TYR A 98 -3.61 -8.71 21.97
N GLU A 99 -2.43 -9.24 22.30
CA GLU A 99 -1.17 -8.48 22.29
C GLU A 99 -0.90 -7.78 20.95
N ARG A 100 -1.27 -8.43 19.84
CA ARG A 100 -1.15 -7.85 18.50
C ARG A 100 -2.16 -6.75 18.27
N LEU A 101 -3.41 -6.94 18.68
CA LEU A 101 -4.45 -5.91 18.57
C LEU A 101 -4.18 -4.72 19.48
N LYS A 102 -3.58 -4.96 20.65
CA LYS A 102 -3.14 -3.90 21.57
C LYS A 102 -2.04 -3.03 20.96
N ALA A 103 -1.11 -3.64 20.21
CA ALA A 103 -0.05 -2.91 19.51
C ALA A 103 -0.54 -2.27 18.21
N VAL A 104 -1.34 -2.99 17.42
CA VAL A 104 -1.86 -2.56 16.11
C VAL A 104 -3.37 -2.86 16.06
N PRO A 105 -4.23 -1.93 16.49
CA PRO A 105 -5.66 -2.18 16.68
C PRO A 105 -6.44 -2.39 15.38
N TYR A 106 -5.91 -1.93 14.24
CA TYR A 106 -6.52 -2.13 12.93
C TYR A 106 -6.09 -3.43 12.22
N ALA A 107 -5.24 -4.26 12.83
CA ALA A 107 -4.72 -5.47 12.19
C ALA A 107 -5.83 -6.42 11.66
N ARG A 108 -5.70 -6.85 10.41
CA ARG A 108 -6.62 -7.81 9.73
C ARG A 108 -6.16 -9.27 9.76
N LYS A 109 -4.85 -9.48 9.93
CA LYS A 109 -4.22 -10.80 9.84
C LYS A 109 -3.41 -11.12 11.09
N THR A 110 -3.12 -12.40 11.33
CA THR A 110 -2.11 -12.83 12.30
C THR A 110 -0.70 -12.55 11.77
N VAL A 111 0.32 -12.55 12.66
CA VAL A 111 1.73 -12.37 12.26
C VAL A 111 2.14 -13.40 11.21
N LYS A 112 1.79 -14.68 11.42
CA LYS A 112 2.12 -15.77 10.48
C LYS A 112 1.48 -15.56 9.11
N ALA A 113 0.18 -15.27 9.08
CA ALA A 113 -0.53 -15.04 7.83
C ALA A 113 -0.06 -13.76 7.10
N GLN A 114 0.36 -12.75 7.85
CA GLN A 114 0.97 -11.55 7.27
C GLN A 114 2.33 -11.87 6.66
N ALA A 115 3.21 -12.57 7.38
CA ALA A 115 4.52 -12.97 6.89
C ALA A 115 4.43 -13.82 5.62
N GLU A 116 3.48 -14.76 5.55
CA GLU A 116 3.23 -15.55 4.33
C GLU A 116 2.76 -14.69 3.16
N THR A 117 1.93 -13.67 3.42
CA THR A 117 1.48 -12.74 2.38
C THR A 117 2.65 -11.90 1.86
N GLU A 118 3.51 -11.42 2.76
CA GLU A 118 4.69 -10.61 2.43
C GLU A 118 5.71 -11.43 1.64
N GLN A 119 6.02 -12.65 2.07
CA GLN A 119 6.88 -13.58 1.31
C GLN A 119 6.34 -13.86 -0.08
N ARG A 120 5.02 -14.05 -0.24
CA ARG A 120 4.41 -14.23 -1.57
C ARG A 120 4.58 -13.00 -2.46
N LYS A 121 4.45 -11.79 -1.89
CA LYS A 121 4.68 -10.54 -2.62
C LYS A 121 6.14 -10.41 -3.04
N GLU A 122 7.08 -10.71 -2.16
CA GLU A 122 8.52 -10.69 -2.44
C GLU A 122 8.93 -11.76 -3.47
N SER A 123 8.28 -12.92 -3.48
CA SER A 123 8.52 -13.98 -4.47
C SER A 123 7.97 -13.68 -5.88
N GLY A 124 7.38 -12.50 -6.10
CA GLY A 124 7.04 -11.99 -7.44
C GLY A 124 6.07 -12.87 -8.23
N GLU A 125 5.00 -13.35 -7.62
CA GLU A 125 3.98 -14.15 -8.33
C GLU A 125 2.82 -13.25 -8.81
N GLY A 126 3.00 -12.49 -9.89
CA GLY A 126 1.86 -11.84 -10.51
C GLY A 126 2.18 -10.97 -11.71
N ASP A 127 2.96 -9.91 -11.50
CA ASP A 127 3.17 -8.87 -12.53
C ASP A 127 4.62 -8.85 -13.05
N ASP A 128 5.58 -9.05 -12.15
CA ASP A 128 7.01 -9.00 -12.48
C ASP A 128 7.47 -10.16 -13.36
N ARG A 129 6.79 -11.32 -13.31
CA ARG A 129 7.11 -12.48 -14.16
C ARG A 129 6.86 -12.21 -15.64
N LEU A 130 5.83 -11.43 -15.98
CA LEU A 130 5.50 -11.11 -17.37
C LEU A 130 6.56 -10.18 -17.96
N PHE A 131 6.89 -9.11 -17.23
CA PHE A 131 7.97 -8.19 -17.62
C PHE A 131 9.32 -8.91 -17.67
N THR A 132 9.67 -9.68 -16.65
CA THR A 132 10.94 -10.44 -16.59
C THR A 132 11.04 -11.48 -17.71
N ARG A 133 9.94 -12.17 -18.06
CA ARG A 133 9.90 -13.15 -19.15
C ARG A 133 10.02 -12.49 -20.52
N GLN A 134 9.35 -11.36 -20.73
CA GLN A 134 9.50 -10.55 -21.94
C GLN A 134 10.94 -10.02 -22.08
N MET A 135 11.51 -9.48 -21.00
CA MET A 135 12.88 -8.98 -21.00
C MET A 135 13.88 -10.10 -21.25
N LYS A 136 13.69 -11.28 -20.66
CA LYS A 136 14.54 -12.46 -20.91
C LYS A 136 14.52 -12.89 -22.37
N ASP A 137 13.35 -12.86 -23.03
CA ASP A 137 13.23 -13.19 -24.44
C ASP A 137 13.89 -12.14 -25.35
N LEU A 138 13.79 -10.85 -25.00
CA LEU A 138 14.35 -9.71 -25.74
C LEU A 138 15.86 -9.52 -25.53
N THR A 139 16.43 -10.11 -24.48
CA THR A 139 17.86 -9.97 -24.13
C THR A 139 18.68 -11.23 -24.39
N ASN A 140 18.03 -12.37 -24.65
CA ASN A 140 18.70 -13.62 -24.96
C ASN A 140 18.93 -13.77 -26.48
N SER A 141 20.19 -13.82 -26.91
CA SER A 141 20.62 -13.91 -28.31
C SER A 141 20.00 -15.09 -29.06
N ASP A 142 19.68 -16.18 -28.35
CA ASP A 142 19.13 -17.39 -28.94
C ASP A 142 17.64 -17.25 -29.28
N THR A 143 16.90 -16.38 -28.58
CA THR A 143 15.45 -16.18 -28.75
C THR A 143 15.07 -14.88 -29.45
N ILE A 144 15.99 -13.91 -29.51
CA ILE A 144 15.81 -12.65 -30.24
C ILE A 144 15.50 -12.94 -31.71
N GLY A 145 14.32 -12.52 -32.16
CA GLY A 145 13.88 -12.66 -33.56
C GLY A 145 13.23 -14.01 -33.91
N GLN A 146 13.12 -14.96 -32.97
CA GLN A 146 12.38 -16.19 -33.23
C GLN A 146 10.87 -15.99 -33.11
N LYS A 147 10.11 -16.41 -34.13
CA LYS A 147 8.62 -16.35 -34.15
C LYS A 147 7.96 -17.16 -33.03
N HIS A 148 8.70 -18.03 -32.37
CA HIS A 148 8.19 -18.87 -31.27
C HIS A 148 8.38 -18.25 -29.88
N SER A 149 9.08 -17.12 -29.80
CA SER A 149 9.26 -16.36 -28.56
C SER A 149 7.91 -15.90 -27.99
N TYR A 150 7.87 -15.70 -26.67
CA TYR A 150 6.64 -15.30 -25.99
C TYR A 150 6.20 -13.90 -26.43
N THR A 151 7.15 -12.99 -26.65
CA THR A 151 6.89 -11.63 -27.14
C THR A 151 6.24 -11.62 -28.52
N TYR A 152 6.74 -12.44 -29.45
CA TYR A 152 6.19 -12.52 -30.81
C TYR A 152 4.77 -13.09 -30.82
N LYS A 153 4.53 -14.20 -30.11
CA LYS A 153 3.19 -14.83 -30.01
C LYS A 153 2.14 -13.90 -29.41
N ARG A 154 2.54 -13.03 -28.49
CA ARG A 154 1.62 -12.07 -27.86
C ARG A 154 1.26 -10.92 -28.81
N LEU A 155 2.23 -10.43 -29.59
CA LEU A 155 2.00 -9.42 -30.61
C LEU A 155 1.06 -9.93 -31.71
N ASP A 156 1.21 -11.18 -32.16
CA ASP A 156 0.30 -11.79 -33.14
C ASP A 156 -1.13 -11.86 -32.58
N GLN A 157 -1.31 -12.35 -31.34
CA GLN A 157 -2.63 -12.39 -30.68
C GLN A 157 -3.28 -11.01 -30.53
N GLU A 158 -2.50 -9.98 -30.21
CA GLU A 158 -3.00 -8.61 -30.09
C GLU A 158 -3.40 -8.02 -31.45
N GLN A 159 -2.70 -8.38 -32.54
CA GLN A 159 -3.03 -7.95 -33.90
C GLN A 159 -4.27 -8.67 -34.47
N ASP A 160 -4.47 -9.94 -34.13
CA ASP A 160 -5.63 -10.74 -34.53
C ASP A 160 -6.91 -10.42 -33.73
N SER A 161 -6.78 -9.68 -32.63
CA SER A 161 -7.89 -9.31 -31.73
C SER A 161 -8.58 -7.97 -32.09
N LYS A 162 -8.23 -7.36 -33.22
CA LYS A 162 -8.86 -6.14 -33.78
C LYS A 162 -9.66 -6.46 -35.04
#